data_AF-A0A6M9PLF3-F1
#
_entry.id   AF-A0A6M9PLF3-F1
#
_cell.length_a   1.000
_cell.length_b   1.000
_cell.length_c   1.000
_cell.angle_alpha   90.00
_cell.angle_beta   90.00
_cell.angle_gamma   90.00
#
_symmetry.space_group_name_H-M   'P 1'
#
loop_
_entity.id
_entity.type
_entity.pdbx_description
1 polymer ?
#
loop_
_entity_poly.entity_id
_entity_poly.type
_entity_poly.pdbx_seq_one_letter_code
_entity_poly.pdbx_strand_id
1 'polypeptide(L)'
;MAGNSNAFCRNFYRNTDINAIKATNYYDPNTIVPISNGSNPPGTVYQNQIPLPTSVTAGSSGNWFNTTSLVDGTIPAATSFQTWAVTADSSTTLTLITNNKAYTTAGNELLFNQTTWYRINSDNTLTSLRKNIQVTPLGIFAFSGGTITVRGDQNVDEVYQQSFSSPTLNLNAAYTSWVKDGSAISGTIFGYCQGTRQQSFTPTVSGQTLSGAAALITYESETDTIPASSNDFCKSFYKYDGSTSTPYYFDPTAVTPITTGTTQNGYPLGLVWSNQAAPPTSVTIGATGTLATYVNYTSNPLNPSGPTIRAQEGSRTWKIVADTPTTLLYIATDISEIYGTDELIYTSITNYRINANNTLTALYKEVQATPIATSGQGYQTIYETYKQ
;
A
#
# COMPACT_ATOMS: atom_id res chain seq x y z
N MET A 1 22.49 4.63 -1.98
CA MET A 1 21.94 3.28 -2.25
C MET A 1 22.44 2.34 -1.17
N ALA A 2 21.56 1.55 -0.55
CA ALA A 2 21.99 0.53 0.40
C ALA A 2 22.84 -0.52 -0.32
N GLY A 3 23.84 -1.11 0.36
CA GLY A 3 24.78 -2.06 -0.23
C GLY A 3 24.15 -3.32 -0.86
N ASN A 4 22.87 -3.57 -0.58
CA ASN A 4 22.14 -4.78 -0.95
C ASN A 4 21.15 -4.56 -2.11
N SER A 5 21.13 -3.38 -2.74
CA SER A 5 20.20 -3.08 -3.83
C SER A 5 20.35 -4.08 -4.98
N ASN A 6 19.25 -4.67 -5.46
CA ASN A 6 19.28 -5.64 -6.56
C ASN A 6 19.78 -5.01 -7.88
N ALA A 7 20.08 -5.83 -8.88
CA ALA A 7 20.62 -5.35 -10.16
C ALA A 7 19.69 -4.35 -10.86
N PHE A 8 18.37 -4.52 -10.71
CA PHE A 8 17.37 -3.61 -11.24
C PHE A 8 17.46 -2.21 -10.60
N CYS A 9 17.39 -2.10 -9.27
CA CYS A 9 17.53 -0.84 -8.56
C CYS A 9 18.89 -0.18 -8.85
N ARG A 10 19.97 -0.98 -8.90
CA ARG A 10 21.29 -0.47 -9.28
C ARG A 10 21.30 0.09 -10.69
N ASN A 11 20.61 -0.51 -11.65
CA ASN A 11 20.53 -0.03 -13.03
C ASN A 11 19.59 1.17 -13.18
N PHE A 12 18.43 1.12 -12.53
CA PHE A 12 17.42 2.18 -12.54
C PHE A 12 17.96 3.50 -11.97
N TYR A 13 18.77 3.43 -10.91
CA TYR A 13 19.41 4.59 -10.28
C TYR A 13 20.90 4.75 -10.63
N ARG A 14 21.45 3.96 -11.57
CA ARG A 14 22.90 3.94 -11.85
C ARG A 14 23.42 5.20 -12.49
N ASN A 15 22.54 5.91 -13.18
CA ASN A 15 22.93 7.09 -13.90
C ASN A 15 23.08 8.21 -12.86
N THR A 16 24.30 8.66 -12.64
CA THR A 16 24.62 9.78 -11.75
C THR A 16 24.80 11.09 -12.52
N ASP A 17 24.76 11.04 -13.86
CA ASP A 17 24.77 12.23 -14.69
C ASP A 17 23.38 12.84 -14.70
N ILE A 18 23.17 13.83 -13.83
CA ILE A 18 21.91 14.56 -13.71
C ILE A 18 21.48 15.22 -15.04
N ASN A 19 22.40 15.42 -16.00
CA ASN A 19 22.06 15.98 -17.31
C ASN A 19 21.58 14.91 -18.30
N ALA A 20 21.90 13.63 -18.10
CA ALA A 20 21.41 12.51 -18.92
C ALA A 20 20.02 11.99 -18.48
N ILE A 21 19.56 12.36 -17.28
CA ILE A 21 18.33 11.84 -16.62
C ILE A 21 17.26 12.93 -16.47
N LYS A 22 17.58 14.18 -16.82
CA LYS A 22 16.60 15.28 -16.80
C LYS A 22 15.51 15.02 -17.84
N ALA A 23 14.37 14.55 -17.36
CA ALA A 23 13.11 14.85 -18.01
C ALA A 23 12.81 16.33 -17.75
N THR A 24 13.05 17.19 -18.74
CA THR A 24 12.61 18.58 -18.67
C THR A 24 11.10 18.61 -18.89
N ASN A 25 10.36 18.81 -17.81
CA ASN A 25 8.93 19.06 -17.87
C ASN A 25 8.71 20.57 -18.03
N TYR A 26 7.90 20.94 -19.02
CA TYR A 26 7.50 22.32 -19.24
C TYR A 26 6.11 22.50 -18.66
N TYR A 27 5.83 23.65 -18.06
CA TYR A 27 4.51 23.96 -17.49
C TYR A 27 4.01 25.28 -18.03
N ASP A 28 2.70 25.37 -18.28
CA ASP A 28 2.03 26.63 -18.55
C ASP A 28 2.11 27.51 -17.28
N PRO A 29 2.61 28.75 -17.37
CA PRO A 29 2.88 29.57 -16.19
C PRO A 29 1.62 30.08 -15.48
N ASN A 30 0.45 30.05 -16.14
CA ASN A 30 -0.81 30.55 -15.58
C ASN A 30 -1.62 29.43 -14.92
N THR A 31 -1.55 28.23 -15.50
CA THR A 31 -2.36 27.08 -15.08
C THR A 31 -1.56 26.00 -14.36
N ILE A 32 -0.22 26.04 -14.47
CA ILE A 32 0.74 25.09 -13.89
C ILE A 32 0.44 23.64 -14.34
N VAL A 33 -0.22 23.48 -15.48
CA VAL A 33 -0.37 22.17 -16.13
C VAL A 33 0.82 21.91 -17.05
N PRO A 34 1.29 20.66 -17.18
CA PRO A 34 2.44 20.36 -18.02
C PRO A 34 2.10 20.56 -19.50
N ILE A 35 3.04 21.05 -20.29
CA ILE A 35 2.92 21.32 -21.73
C ILE A 35 4.00 20.57 -22.52
N SER A 36 3.72 20.31 -23.79
CA SER A 36 4.66 19.62 -24.69
C SER A 36 5.92 20.47 -24.90
N ASN A 37 7.08 19.82 -25.00
CA ASN A 37 8.41 20.44 -25.04
C ASN A 37 8.75 21.25 -26.31
N GLY A 38 7.76 21.62 -27.12
CA GLY A 38 7.92 22.42 -28.34
C GLY A 38 8.81 21.80 -29.43
N SER A 39 9.36 20.59 -29.23
CA SER A 39 10.14 19.90 -30.25
C SER A 39 9.23 19.50 -31.41
N ASN A 40 9.77 19.52 -32.64
CA ASN A 40 9.04 19.07 -33.82
C ASN A 40 9.72 17.83 -34.43
N PRO A 41 9.15 16.63 -34.24
CA PRO A 41 7.91 16.37 -33.52
C PRO A 41 8.11 16.28 -31.99
N PRO A 42 7.04 16.44 -31.19
CA PRO A 42 7.12 16.31 -29.73
C PRO A 42 7.34 14.84 -29.33
N GLY A 43 8.23 14.58 -28.37
CA GLY A 43 8.38 13.23 -27.81
C GLY A 43 7.21 12.81 -26.91
N THR A 44 6.52 13.78 -26.32
CA THR A 44 5.34 13.57 -25.48
C THR A 44 4.32 14.67 -25.74
N VAL A 45 3.06 14.27 -25.92
CA VAL A 45 1.92 15.17 -26.10
C VAL A 45 1.05 15.12 -24.87
N TYR A 46 0.83 16.27 -24.22
CA TYR A 46 -0.10 16.38 -23.09
C TYR A 46 -1.51 16.70 -23.58
N GLN A 47 -2.51 16.08 -22.95
CA GLN A 47 -3.92 16.20 -23.33
C GLN A 47 -4.80 16.24 -22.08
N ASN A 48 -6.02 16.77 -22.22
CA ASN A 48 -7.02 16.82 -21.15
C ASN A 48 -6.46 17.40 -19.84
N GLN A 49 -5.64 18.45 -19.95
CA GLN A 49 -5.03 19.09 -18.79
C GLN A 49 -6.10 19.84 -17.99
N ILE A 50 -6.25 19.48 -16.72
CA ILE A 50 -7.14 20.13 -15.77
C ILE A 50 -6.25 20.70 -14.67
N PRO A 51 -6.23 22.03 -14.47
CA PRO A 51 -5.49 22.64 -13.38
C PRO A 51 -5.92 22.07 -12.03
N LEU A 52 -4.97 21.89 -11.11
CA LEU A 52 -5.32 21.54 -9.74
C LEU A 52 -6.16 22.68 -9.14
N PRO A 53 -7.20 22.37 -8.35
CA PRO A 53 -8.04 23.39 -7.74
C PRO A 53 -7.23 24.23 -6.74
N THR A 54 -7.62 25.50 -6.58
CA THR A 54 -6.94 26.44 -5.68
C THR A 54 -7.16 26.14 -4.20
N SER A 55 -8.14 25.30 -3.88
CA SER A 55 -8.38 24.75 -2.54
C SER A 55 -8.82 23.30 -2.63
N VAL A 56 -8.42 22.51 -1.63
CA VAL A 56 -8.76 21.10 -1.50
C VAL A 56 -9.13 20.80 -0.06
N THR A 57 -10.01 19.82 0.12
CA THR A 57 -10.33 19.20 1.41
C THR A 57 -10.12 17.69 1.32
N ALA A 58 -10.05 17.02 2.47
CA ALA A 58 -10.03 15.56 2.49
C ALA A 58 -11.23 14.97 1.73
N GLY A 59 -10.96 14.02 0.83
CA GLY A 59 -11.93 13.44 -0.11
C GLY A 59 -11.94 14.10 -1.49
N SER A 60 -11.25 15.22 -1.70
CA SER A 60 -11.10 15.82 -3.03
C SER A 60 -10.32 14.88 -3.96
N SER A 61 -10.75 14.72 -5.20
CA SER A 61 -10.03 13.93 -6.20
C SER A 61 -10.36 14.38 -7.61
N GLY A 62 -9.52 14.01 -8.57
CA GLY A 62 -9.76 14.36 -9.97
C GLY A 62 -8.72 13.80 -10.93
N ASN A 63 -8.96 14.06 -12.21
CA ASN A 63 -7.97 13.88 -13.26
C ASN A 63 -7.06 15.11 -13.30
N TRP A 64 -5.79 14.90 -13.65
CA TRP A 64 -4.83 15.99 -13.81
C TRP A 64 -4.50 16.21 -15.28
N PHE A 65 -3.99 15.18 -15.97
CA PHE A 65 -3.69 15.23 -17.40
C PHE A 65 -3.52 13.80 -17.94
N ASN A 66 -3.54 13.69 -19.26
CA ASN A 66 -3.14 12.50 -19.99
C ASN A 66 -1.90 12.82 -20.82
N THR A 67 -1.12 11.79 -21.15
CA THR A 67 -0.01 11.92 -22.10
C THR A 67 -0.06 10.87 -23.18
N THR A 68 0.40 11.20 -24.37
CA THR A 68 0.78 10.21 -25.40
C THR A 68 2.27 10.37 -25.68
N SER A 69 3.03 9.30 -25.46
CA SER A 69 4.45 9.20 -25.82
C SER A 69 4.57 8.72 -27.26
N LEU A 70 5.46 9.35 -28.04
CA LEU A 70 5.65 9.08 -29.46
C LEU A 70 7.07 8.54 -29.70
N VAL A 71 7.20 7.40 -30.39
CA VAL A 71 8.47 6.93 -30.97
C VAL A 71 8.76 7.76 -32.22
N ASP A 72 9.99 8.28 -32.31
CA ASP A 72 10.47 9.16 -33.39
C ASP A 72 9.54 10.35 -33.67
N GLY A 73 8.74 10.73 -32.67
CA GLY A 73 7.79 11.83 -32.75
C GLY A 73 6.57 11.59 -33.66
N THR A 74 6.39 10.38 -34.20
CA THR A 74 5.27 10.08 -35.13
C THR A 74 4.43 8.87 -34.75
N ILE A 75 4.97 7.91 -33.98
CA ILE A 75 4.28 6.65 -33.69
C ILE A 75 3.87 6.62 -32.22
N PRO A 76 2.57 6.61 -31.87
CA PRO A 76 2.12 6.41 -30.50
C PRO A 76 2.67 5.11 -29.92
N ALA A 77 3.50 5.25 -28.89
CA ALA A 77 4.14 4.14 -28.18
C ALA A 77 3.33 3.77 -26.94
N ALA A 78 2.97 4.79 -26.17
CA ALA A 78 2.32 4.63 -24.89
C ALA A 78 1.36 5.79 -24.60
N THR A 79 0.27 5.51 -23.92
CA THR A 79 -0.60 6.51 -23.30
C THR A 79 -0.43 6.45 -21.79
N SER A 80 -0.55 7.59 -21.11
CA SER A 80 -0.57 7.61 -19.65
C SER A 80 -1.66 8.53 -19.11
N PHE A 81 -2.14 8.21 -17.92
CA PHE A 81 -3.25 8.89 -17.25
C PHE A 81 -2.80 9.28 -15.85
N GLN A 82 -2.90 10.57 -15.53
CA GLN A 82 -2.53 11.12 -14.24
C GLN A 82 -3.77 11.56 -13.47
N THR A 83 -3.92 11.03 -12.26
CA THR A 83 -5.00 11.38 -11.33
C THR A 83 -4.42 11.83 -10.00
N TRP A 84 -5.25 12.49 -9.22
CA TRP A 84 -4.90 12.94 -7.87
C TRP A 84 -6.06 12.72 -6.90
N ALA A 85 -5.72 12.54 -5.63
CA ALA A 85 -6.65 12.47 -4.52
C ALA A 85 -6.03 13.12 -3.29
N VAL A 86 -6.88 13.69 -2.43
CA VAL A 86 -6.49 14.34 -1.18
C VAL A 86 -7.19 13.67 -0.02
N THR A 87 -6.44 13.41 1.03
CA THR A 87 -6.89 12.70 2.22
C THR A 87 -6.48 13.46 3.45
N ALA A 88 -7.18 13.26 4.57
CA ALA A 88 -6.77 13.86 5.83
C ALA A 88 -5.44 13.25 6.26
N ASP A 89 -4.52 14.08 6.74
CA ASP A 89 -3.24 13.61 7.26
C ASP A 89 -3.06 13.94 8.74
N SER A 90 -3.33 15.17 9.17
CA SER A 90 -3.44 15.55 10.59
C SER A 90 -4.55 16.59 10.77
N SER A 91 -4.75 17.08 11.99
CA SER A 91 -5.62 18.24 12.23
C SER A 91 -5.20 19.51 11.47
N THR A 92 -3.96 19.59 10.98
CA THR A 92 -3.41 20.77 10.29
C THR A 92 -2.80 20.46 8.92
N THR A 93 -2.87 19.22 8.43
CA THR A 93 -2.21 18.79 7.17
C THR A 93 -3.09 17.82 6.38
N LEU A 94 -2.85 17.76 5.08
CA LEU A 94 -3.49 16.82 4.16
C LEU A 94 -2.43 15.96 3.44
N THR A 95 -2.80 14.76 2.99
CA THR A 95 -1.96 13.96 2.10
C THR A 95 -2.50 14.05 0.68
N LEU A 96 -1.69 14.58 -0.24
CA LEU A 96 -1.89 14.55 -1.68
C LEU A 96 -1.29 13.27 -2.25
N ILE A 97 -2.10 12.51 -2.97
CA ILE A 97 -1.72 11.28 -3.64
C ILE A 97 -1.86 11.52 -5.14
N THR A 98 -0.79 11.31 -5.90
CA THR A 98 -0.83 11.37 -7.37
C THR A 98 -0.59 9.98 -7.92
N ASN A 99 -1.45 9.52 -8.83
CA ASN A 99 -1.29 8.23 -9.51
C ASN A 99 -1.06 8.45 -11.01
N ASN A 100 -0.13 7.71 -11.58
CA ASN A 100 0.21 7.71 -13.00
C ASN A 100 0.20 6.26 -13.49
N LYS A 101 -0.70 5.94 -14.42
CA LYS A 101 -0.69 4.66 -15.13
C LYS A 101 -0.33 4.87 -16.59
N ALA A 102 0.60 4.08 -17.11
CA ALA A 102 0.94 4.07 -18.52
C ALA A 102 0.60 2.73 -19.17
N TYR A 103 0.14 2.77 -20.41
CA TYR A 103 -0.26 1.62 -21.22
C TYR A 103 0.38 1.69 -22.60
N THR A 104 0.61 0.55 -23.23
CA THR A 104 0.95 0.50 -24.65
C THR A 104 -0.21 1.05 -25.48
N THR A 105 0.08 1.83 -26.53
CA THR A 105 -0.99 2.26 -27.43
C THR A 105 -1.55 1.09 -28.24
N ALA A 106 -0.70 0.15 -28.62
CA ALA A 106 -1.10 -1.11 -29.23
C ALA A 106 -1.42 -2.15 -28.15
N GLY A 107 -2.66 -2.61 -28.07
CA GLY A 107 -3.09 -3.67 -27.15
C GLY A 107 -3.52 -3.21 -25.76
N ASN A 108 -3.31 -1.93 -25.39
CA ASN A 108 -3.73 -1.36 -24.10
C ASN A 108 -3.17 -2.14 -22.89
N GLU A 109 -1.92 -2.57 -22.99
CA GLU A 109 -1.25 -3.36 -21.97
C GLU A 109 -0.56 -2.44 -20.96
N LEU A 110 -0.73 -2.68 -19.66
CA LEU A 110 -0.13 -1.84 -18.62
C LEU A 110 1.41 -1.93 -18.69
N LEU A 111 2.07 -0.78 -18.73
CA LEU A 111 3.53 -0.64 -18.71
C LEU A 111 4.05 -0.38 -17.29
N PHE A 112 3.43 0.58 -16.60
CA PHE A 112 3.71 0.86 -15.20
C PHE A 112 2.54 1.54 -14.50
N ASN A 113 2.54 1.44 -13.17
CA ASN A 113 1.69 2.19 -12.26
C ASN A 113 2.58 2.85 -11.20
N GLN A 114 2.61 4.18 -11.20
CA GLN A 114 3.38 4.97 -10.24
C GLN A 114 2.43 5.74 -9.34
N THR A 115 2.60 5.61 -8.02
CA THR A 115 1.90 6.44 -7.04
C THR A 115 2.89 7.22 -6.20
N THR A 116 2.62 8.50 -5.98
CA THR A 116 3.44 9.38 -5.15
C THR A 116 2.58 10.02 -4.09
N TRP A 117 3.09 10.06 -2.86
CA TRP A 117 2.44 10.66 -1.71
C TRP A 117 3.23 11.90 -1.29
N TYR A 118 2.52 12.99 -1.14
CA TYR A 118 3.02 14.24 -0.61
C TYR A 118 2.16 14.66 0.58
N ARG A 119 2.77 15.32 1.55
CA ARG A 119 2.04 16.12 2.54
C ARG A 119 1.85 17.53 2.02
N ILE A 120 0.63 18.03 2.10
CA ILE A 120 0.32 19.46 2.05
C ILE A 120 0.44 19.97 3.49
N ASN A 121 1.49 20.76 3.72
CA ASN A 121 1.76 21.38 5.01
C ASN A 121 0.81 22.56 5.28
N SER A 122 0.71 22.98 6.54
CA SER A 122 -0.13 24.12 6.93
C SER A 122 0.31 25.45 6.33
N ASP A 123 1.54 25.55 5.83
CA ASP A 123 2.09 26.70 5.11
C ASP A 123 1.93 26.57 3.57
N ASN A 124 1.12 25.61 3.11
CA ASN A 124 0.88 25.28 1.70
C ASN A 124 2.11 24.78 0.92
N THR A 125 3.17 24.33 1.61
CA THR A 125 4.29 23.65 0.95
C THR A 125 4.01 22.15 0.79
N LEU A 126 4.64 21.53 -0.21
CA LEU A 126 4.60 20.08 -0.42
C LEU A 126 5.85 19.41 0.12
N THR A 127 5.64 18.34 0.88
CA THR A 127 6.72 17.48 1.36
C THR A 127 6.56 16.09 0.77
N SER A 128 7.53 15.62 -0.01
CA SER A 128 7.52 14.25 -0.55
C SER A 128 7.62 13.25 0.59
N LEU A 129 6.69 12.29 0.66
CA LEU A 129 6.66 11.25 1.69
C LEU A 129 7.11 9.91 1.12
N ARG A 130 6.54 9.53 -0.02
CA ARG A 130 6.74 8.20 -0.61
C ARG A 130 6.52 8.22 -2.11
N LYS A 131 7.18 7.32 -2.83
CA LYS A 131 6.91 7.02 -4.23
C LYS A 131 6.97 5.51 -4.45
N ASN A 132 5.92 4.97 -5.02
CA ASN A 132 5.83 3.58 -5.43
C ASN A 132 5.78 3.51 -6.95
N ILE A 133 6.62 2.68 -7.58
CA ILE A 133 6.63 2.44 -9.02
C ILE A 133 6.54 0.94 -9.25
N GLN A 134 5.47 0.51 -9.89
CA GLN A 134 5.28 -0.87 -10.30
C GLN A 134 5.43 -0.98 -11.80
N VAL A 135 6.42 -1.76 -12.21
CA VAL A 135 6.79 -1.96 -13.61
C VAL A 135 6.33 -3.34 -14.01
N THR A 136 5.64 -3.45 -15.14
CA THR A 136 5.23 -4.76 -15.69
C THR A 136 6.35 -5.36 -16.56
N PRO A 137 6.25 -6.62 -17.02
CA PRO A 137 7.26 -7.23 -17.88
C PRO A 137 7.37 -6.57 -19.26
N LEU A 138 6.37 -5.77 -19.64
CA LEU A 138 6.32 -4.98 -20.87
C LEU A 138 6.90 -3.57 -20.67
N GLY A 139 7.10 -3.16 -19.41
CA GLY A 139 7.67 -1.87 -19.05
C GLY A 139 9.11 -1.75 -19.54
N ILE A 140 9.28 -1.12 -20.71
CA ILE A 140 10.58 -0.71 -21.22
C ILE A 140 10.80 0.74 -20.83
N PHE A 141 11.75 1.01 -19.92
CA PHE A 141 12.22 2.37 -19.69
C PHE A 141 13.38 2.66 -20.64
N ALA A 142 13.16 3.59 -21.57
CA ALA A 142 14.23 4.19 -22.35
C ALA A 142 14.73 5.43 -21.61
N PHE A 143 16.01 5.41 -21.21
CA PHE A 143 16.72 6.59 -20.72
C PHE A 143 17.77 6.97 -21.76
N SER A 144 18.16 8.26 -21.80
CA SER A 144 19.31 8.67 -22.62
C SER A 144 20.57 8.03 -22.04
N GLY A 145 21.03 6.94 -22.67
CA GLY A 145 22.11 6.07 -22.16
C GLY A 145 21.81 4.57 -22.21
N GLY A 146 20.57 4.15 -22.51
CA GLY A 146 20.25 2.76 -22.77
C GLY A 146 18.78 2.40 -22.53
N THR A 147 18.38 1.26 -23.10
CA THR A 147 17.07 0.64 -22.91
C THR A 147 17.16 -0.36 -21.76
N ILE A 148 16.41 -0.16 -20.67
CA ILE A 148 16.23 -1.21 -19.68
C ILE A 148 15.01 -2.03 -20.11
N THR A 149 15.27 -3.19 -20.71
CA THR A 149 14.26 -4.24 -20.84
C THR A 149 14.13 -4.91 -19.49
N VAL A 150 13.08 -4.58 -18.74
CA VAL A 150 12.82 -5.23 -17.46
C VAL A 150 12.17 -6.57 -17.76
N ARG A 151 12.80 -7.68 -17.38
CA ARG A 151 12.15 -8.99 -17.35
C ARG A 151 11.63 -9.23 -15.94
N GLY A 152 10.30 -9.24 -15.82
CA GLY A 152 9.60 -9.53 -14.57
C GLY A 152 9.07 -8.27 -13.87
N ASP A 153 7.96 -8.44 -13.16
CA ASP A 153 7.31 -7.38 -12.39
C ASP A 153 8.27 -6.88 -11.29
N GLN A 154 8.57 -5.58 -11.28
CA GLN A 154 9.43 -4.97 -10.28
C GLN A 154 8.66 -3.86 -9.57
N ASN A 155 8.72 -3.88 -8.23
CA ASN A 155 8.17 -2.83 -7.40
C ASN A 155 9.31 -2.01 -6.77
N VAL A 156 9.35 -0.71 -7.06
CA VAL A 156 10.26 0.26 -6.44
C VAL A 156 9.50 1.03 -5.40
N ASP A 157 9.92 0.93 -4.14
CA ASP A 157 9.36 1.73 -3.05
C ASP A 157 10.42 2.71 -2.52
N GLU A 158 10.25 3.99 -2.82
CA GLU A 158 11.04 5.08 -2.27
C GLU A 158 10.29 5.69 -1.08
N VAL A 159 10.94 5.77 0.08
CA VAL A 159 10.43 6.50 1.26
C VAL A 159 11.40 7.61 1.58
N TYR A 160 10.93 8.85 1.61
CA TYR A 160 11.79 10.02 1.75
C TYR A 160 12.01 10.38 3.22
N GLN A 161 13.27 10.56 3.58
CA GLN A 161 13.66 11.00 4.92
C GLN A 161 13.37 12.49 5.08
N GLN A 162 12.76 12.85 6.20
CA GLN A 162 12.44 14.24 6.52
C GLN A 162 13.52 14.86 7.41
N SER A 163 13.82 16.15 7.19
CA SER A 163 14.97 16.86 7.79
C SER A 163 14.65 17.59 9.12
N PHE A 164 13.66 17.15 9.87
CA PHE A 164 13.39 17.66 11.24
C PHE A 164 13.88 16.67 12.31
N SER A 165 14.18 17.19 13.51
CA SER A 165 14.43 16.35 14.68
C SER A 165 13.18 15.53 14.96
N SER A 166 13.28 14.22 14.79
CA SER A 166 12.14 13.32 15.02
C SER A 166 12.07 12.88 16.48
N PRO A 167 10.85 12.68 17.02
CA PRO A 167 10.69 12.29 18.40
C PRO A 167 11.12 10.82 18.60
N THR A 168 11.29 10.45 19.87
CA THR A 168 11.27 9.05 20.31
C THR A 168 9.88 8.75 20.85
N LEU A 169 9.20 7.73 20.33
CA LEU A 169 7.84 7.37 20.74
C LEU A 169 7.73 5.91 21.18
N ASN A 170 6.66 5.57 21.89
CA ASN A 170 6.43 4.22 22.41
C ASN A 170 5.47 3.44 21.49
N LEU A 171 6.03 2.61 20.61
CA LEU A 171 5.25 1.80 19.67
C LEU A 171 4.42 0.73 20.39
N ASN A 172 4.96 0.13 21.45
CA ASN A 172 4.23 -0.85 22.27
C ASN A 172 2.93 -0.28 22.83
N ALA A 173 2.99 0.93 23.41
CA ALA A 173 1.83 1.62 23.97
C ALA A 173 0.82 1.98 22.87
N ALA A 174 1.28 2.51 21.74
CA ALA A 174 0.42 2.88 20.63
C ALA A 174 -0.30 1.68 20.01
N TYR A 175 0.42 0.57 19.79
CA TYR A 175 -0.16 -0.67 19.31
C TYR A 175 -1.12 -1.29 20.33
N THR A 176 -0.74 -1.30 21.61
CA THR A 176 -1.58 -1.84 22.69
C THR A 176 -2.88 -1.07 22.85
N SER A 177 -2.83 0.27 22.82
CA SER A 177 -4.04 1.10 22.84
C SER A 177 -4.92 0.81 21.63
N TRP A 178 -4.35 0.75 20.42
CA TRP A 178 -5.11 0.43 19.20
C TRP A 178 -5.82 -0.94 19.28
N VAL A 179 -5.16 -1.95 19.85
CA VAL A 179 -5.77 -3.27 20.07
C VAL A 179 -6.83 -3.22 21.17
N LYS A 180 -6.51 -2.67 22.34
CA LYS A 180 -7.38 -2.77 23.53
C LYS A 180 -8.58 -1.85 23.50
N ASP A 181 -8.40 -0.62 23.01
CA ASP A 181 -9.44 0.42 23.01
C ASP A 181 -10.40 0.24 21.83
N GLY A 182 -10.05 -0.63 20.87
CA GLY A 182 -10.75 -0.77 19.60
C GLY A 182 -10.41 0.36 18.63
N SER A 183 -10.94 0.27 17.42
CA SER A 183 -10.76 1.31 16.42
C SER A 183 -11.87 1.28 15.38
N ALA A 184 -12.10 2.40 14.71
CA ALA A 184 -12.97 2.47 13.55
C ALA A 184 -12.22 3.20 12.43
N ILE A 185 -12.27 2.61 11.25
CA ILE A 185 -11.57 3.08 10.06
C ILE A 185 -12.63 3.17 8.95
N SER A 186 -12.78 4.34 8.35
CA SER A 186 -13.60 4.51 7.16
C SER A 186 -12.77 5.13 6.06
N GLY A 187 -12.98 4.74 4.80
CA GLY A 187 -12.07 5.15 3.74
C GLY A 187 -12.60 4.98 2.33
N THR A 188 -11.80 5.46 1.39
CA THR A 188 -12.01 5.32 -0.05
C THR A 188 -11.04 4.28 -0.60
N ILE A 189 -11.56 3.38 -1.43
CA ILE A 189 -10.80 2.40 -2.20
C ILE A 189 -10.60 2.95 -3.60
N PHE A 190 -9.38 2.92 -4.13
CA PHE A 190 -9.06 3.32 -5.50
C PHE A 190 -7.89 2.50 -6.08
N GLY A 191 -7.61 2.67 -7.37
CA GLY A 191 -6.61 1.88 -8.08
C GLY A 191 -7.26 0.84 -9.00
N TYR A 192 -6.94 -0.45 -8.80
CA TYR A 192 -7.59 -1.54 -9.54
C TYR A 192 -9.03 -1.79 -9.09
N CYS A 193 -9.28 -1.68 -7.78
CA CYS A 193 -10.62 -1.66 -7.20
C CYS A 193 -11.02 -0.22 -6.89
N GLN A 194 -12.33 0.04 -6.85
CA GLN A 194 -12.88 1.34 -6.49
C GLN A 194 -14.05 1.12 -5.54
N GLY A 195 -14.24 2.02 -4.59
CA GLY A 195 -15.33 1.89 -3.62
C GLY A 195 -15.08 2.62 -2.31
N THR A 196 -15.76 2.17 -1.27
CA THR A 196 -15.57 2.65 0.10
C THR A 196 -15.46 1.49 1.06
N ARG A 197 -14.71 1.70 2.15
CA ARG A 197 -14.51 0.74 3.24
C ARG A 197 -14.98 1.34 4.55
N GLN A 198 -15.61 0.54 5.38
CA GLN A 198 -15.85 0.80 6.80
C GLN A 198 -15.47 -0.44 7.59
N GLN A 199 -14.53 -0.30 8.51
CA GLN A 199 -14.02 -1.39 9.31
C GLN A 199 -13.98 -0.94 10.77
N SER A 200 -14.37 -1.81 11.68
CA SER A 200 -14.36 -1.52 13.12
C SER A 200 -13.87 -2.71 13.91
N PHE A 201 -13.14 -2.42 14.97
CA PHE A 201 -12.69 -3.35 15.98
C PHE A 201 -13.29 -2.91 17.32
N THR A 202 -13.97 -3.81 18.00
CA THR A 202 -14.47 -3.53 19.35
C THR A 202 -13.31 -3.39 20.35
N PRO A 203 -13.49 -2.67 21.47
CA PRO A 203 -12.58 -2.80 22.60
C PRO A 203 -12.41 -4.27 23.00
N THR A 204 -11.21 -4.65 23.42
CA THR A 204 -10.96 -6.05 23.79
C THR A 204 -11.63 -6.43 25.09
N VAL A 205 -12.12 -7.66 25.15
CA VAL A 205 -12.59 -8.30 26.38
C VAL A 205 -11.69 -9.49 26.74
N SER A 206 -11.57 -9.81 28.02
CA SER A 206 -10.86 -11.02 28.46
C SER A 206 -11.73 -12.26 28.23
N GLY A 207 -11.13 -13.33 27.73
CA GLY A 207 -11.81 -14.60 27.48
C GLY A 207 -10.83 -15.72 27.16
N GLN A 208 -11.27 -16.66 26.33
CA GLN A 208 -10.47 -17.80 25.87
C GLN A 208 -10.55 -17.96 24.35
N THR A 209 -9.50 -18.52 23.77
CA THR A 209 -9.50 -19.04 22.40
C THR A 209 -10.43 -20.26 22.30
N LEU A 210 -10.69 -20.74 21.08
CA LEU A 210 -11.49 -21.96 20.86
C LEU A 210 -10.79 -23.23 21.38
N SER A 211 -9.50 -23.17 21.65
CA SER A 211 -8.71 -24.24 22.30
C SER A 211 -8.59 -24.08 23.83
N GLY A 212 -9.22 -23.06 24.41
CA GLY A 212 -9.24 -22.82 25.87
C GLY A 212 -8.08 -22.00 26.43
N ALA A 213 -7.18 -21.47 25.58
CA ALA A 213 -6.09 -20.60 26.04
C ALA A 213 -6.62 -19.20 26.41
N ALA A 214 -6.09 -18.57 27.46
CA ALA A 214 -6.50 -17.21 27.84
C ALA A 214 -6.16 -16.21 26.72
N ALA A 215 -7.09 -15.28 26.44
CA ALA A 215 -6.97 -14.33 25.34
C ALA A 215 -7.65 -12.99 25.65
N LEU A 216 -7.13 -11.93 25.02
CA LEU A 216 -7.90 -10.72 24.74
C LEU A 216 -8.61 -10.90 23.40
N ILE A 217 -9.91 -10.62 23.36
CA ILE A 217 -10.78 -10.86 22.22
C ILE A 217 -11.32 -9.53 21.72
N THR A 218 -11.09 -9.21 20.45
CA THR A 218 -11.73 -8.11 19.73
C THR A 218 -12.53 -8.67 18.57
N TYR A 219 -13.63 -8.02 18.23
CA TYR A 219 -14.49 -8.40 17.13
C TYR A 219 -14.33 -7.39 16.00
N GLU A 220 -13.95 -7.90 14.83
CA GLU A 220 -13.92 -7.12 13.61
C GLU A 220 -15.30 -7.15 12.95
N SER A 221 -15.77 -6.00 12.49
CA SER A 221 -16.88 -5.87 11.55
C SER A 221 -16.45 -4.98 10.40
N GLU A 222 -16.76 -5.40 9.17
CA GLU A 222 -16.35 -4.73 7.95
C GLU A 222 -17.51 -4.64 6.96
N THR A 223 -17.70 -3.45 6.39
CA THR A 223 -18.67 -3.16 5.34
C THR A 223 -17.98 -2.38 4.23
N ASP A 224 -17.82 -3.02 3.10
CA ASP A 224 -17.30 -2.44 1.88
C ASP A 224 -18.44 -2.17 0.89
N THR A 225 -18.29 -1.13 0.08
CA THR A 225 -19.19 -0.84 -1.03
C THR A 225 -18.39 -0.74 -2.29
N ILE A 226 -18.55 -1.74 -3.15
CA ILE A 226 -17.89 -1.85 -4.45
C ILE A 226 -18.94 -1.66 -5.56
N PRO A 227 -18.69 -0.83 -6.58
CA PRO A 227 -19.60 -0.67 -7.70
C PRO A 227 -19.93 -2.00 -8.37
N ALA A 228 -21.20 -2.21 -8.74
CA ALA A 228 -21.65 -3.45 -9.38
C ALA A 228 -20.92 -3.77 -10.70
N SER A 229 -20.42 -2.73 -11.39
CA SER A 229 -19.63 -2.83 -12.62
C SER A 229 -18.17 -3.27 -12.40
N SER A 230 -17.73 -3.45 -11.15
CA SER A 230 -16.36 -3.89 -10.84
C SER A 230 -16.09 -5.31 -11.34
N ASN A 231 -14.80 -5.67 -11.45
CA ASN A 231 -14.41 -7.04 -11.77
C ASN A 231 -14.68 -8.00 -10.59
N ASP A 232 -14.70 -9.29 -10.87
CA ASP A 232 -15.04 -10.31 -9.87
C ASP A 232 -13.98 -10.45 -8.76
N PHE A 233 -12.72 -10.16 -9.07
CA PHE A 233 -11.68 -10.10 -8.04
C PHE A 233 -12.01 -9.01 -7.01
N CYS A 234 -12.33 -7.78 -7.43
CA CYS A 234 -12.67 -6.70 -6.51
C CYS A 234 -13.93 -7.00 -5.69
N LYS A 235 -14.96 -7.59 -6.31
CA LYS A 235 -16.17 -8.04 -5.59
C LYS A 235 -15.86 -9.13 -4.57
N SER A 236 -14.94 -10.03 -4.87
CA SER A 236 -14.56 -11.14 -3.98
C SER A 236 -13.63 -10.69 -2.85
N PHE A 237 -12.70 -9.79 -3.15
CA PHE A 237 -11.71 -9.26 -2.21
C PHE A 237 -12.36 -8.33 -1.18
N TYR A 238 -13.29 -7.47 -1.61
CA TYR A 238 -14.07 -6.55 -0.78
C TYR A 238 -15.54 -6.98 -0.70
N LYS A 239 -15.76 -8.24 -0.36
CA LYS A 239 -17.11 -8.85 -0.26
C LYS A 239 -17.82 -8.59 1.07
N TYR A 240 -17.20 -7.84 1.97
CA TYR A 240 -17.67 -7.69 3.33
C TYR A 240 -18.87 -6.73 3.37
N ASP A 241 -20.00 -7.18 3.91
CA ASP A 241 -21.26 -6.46 3.93
C ASP A 241 -21.75 -6.15 5.36
N GLY A 242 -20.89 -6.35 6.36
CA GLY A 242 -21.20 -6.22 7.78
C GLY A 242 -21.97 -7.41 8.38
N SER A 243 -22.32 -8.43 7.59
CA SER A 243 -23.07 -9.60 8.08
C SER A 243 -22.23 -10.54 8.94
N THR A 244 -20.90 -10.46 8.83
CA THR A 244 -19.97 -11.31 9.58
C THR A 244 -19.17 -10.48 10.57
N SER A 245 -19.10 -10.98 11.82
CA SER A 245 -18.18 -10.45 12.82
C SER A 245 -17.18 -11.52 13.20
N THR A 246 -15.90 -11.25 12.95
CA THR A 246 -14.82 -12.23 13.11
C THR A 246 -14.02 -11.90 14.36
N PRO A 247 -13.87 -12.86 15.31
CA PRO A 247 -13.05 -12.63 16.50
C PRO A 247 -11.56 -12.73 16.16
N TYR A 248 -10.79 -11.79 16.69
CA TYR A 248 -9.33 -11.84 16.75
C TYR A 248 -8.89 -12.03 18.19
N TYR A 249 -7.83 -12.81 18.37
CA TYR A 249 -7.31 -13.20 19.67
C TYR A 249 -5.89 -12.67 19.85
N PHE A 250 -5.62 -12.11 21.02
CA PHE A 250 -4.32 -11.58 21.40
C PHE A 250 -3.87 -12.16 22.74
N ASP A 251 -2.56 -12.32 22.91
CA ASP A 251 -1.97 -12.67 24.19
C ASP A 251 -2.29 -11.60 25.24
N PRO A 252 -2.82 -11.95 26.44
CA PRO A 252 -3.19 -10.97 27.45
C PRO A 252 -2.04 -10.10 27.98
N THR A 253 -0.80 -10.58 27.87
CA THR A 253 0.40 -9.93 28.41
C THR A 253 1.13 -9.15 27.34
N ALA A 254 1.51 -9.82 26.24
CA ALA A 254 2.31 -9.25 25.17
C ALA A 254 1.46 -8.47 24.13
N VAL A 255 0.14 -8.68 24.13
CA VAL A 255 -0.82 -8.09 23.17
C VAL A 255 -0.46 -8.43 21.72
N THR A 256 0.22 -9.56 21.50
CA THR A 256 0.56 -10.08 20.17
C THR A 256 -0.53 -11.01 19.65
N PRO A 257 -0.74 -11.13 18.32
CA PRO A 257 -1.74 -12.04 17.77
C PRO A 257 -1.45 -13.50 18.15
N ILE A 258 -2.49 -14.23 18.55
CA ILE A 258 -2.41 -15.66 18.90
C ILE A 258 -3.39 -16.49 18.07
N THR A 259 -3.09 -17.78 17.95
CA THR A 259 -3.88 -18.74 17.17
C THR A 259 -5.28 -18.89 17.75
N THR A 260 -6.31 -18.83 16.89
CA THR A 260 -7.72 -18.92 17.29
C THR A 260 -8.06 -20.24 18.00
N GLY A 261 -7.30 -21.30 17.71
CA GLY A 261 -7.57 -22.66 18.17
C GLY A 261 -8.64 -23.39 17.35
N THR A 262 -9.08 -22.81 16.23
CA THR A 262 -10.04 -23.47 15.33
C THR A 262 -9.46 -24.78 14.79
N THR A 263 -10.24 -25.85 14.82
CA THR A 263 -9.84 -27.14 14.24
C THR A 263 -10.93 -27.74 13.35
N GLN A 264 -10.50 -28.57 12.40
CA GLN A 264 -11.34 -29.46 11.62
C GLN A 264 -10.88 -30.89 11.90
N ASN A 265 -11.72 -31.69 12.57
CA ASN A 265 -11.41 -33.06 12.99
C ASN A 265 -10.07 -33.19 13.75
N GLY A 266 -9.78 -32.21 14.62
CA GLY A 266 -8.54 -32.17 15.41
C GLY A 266 -7.32 -31.58 14.70
N TYR A 267 -7.44 -31.22 13.42
CA TYR A 267 -6.36 -30.56 12.66
C TYR A 267 -6.55 -29.03 12.66
N PRO A 268 -5.48 -28.22 12.72
CA PRO A 268 -5.59 -26.76 12.73
C PRO A 268 -6.34 -26.21 11.51
N LEU A 269 -7.18 -25.20 11.69
CA LEU A 269 -7.89 -24.51 10.62
C LEU A 269 -7.73 -23.00 10.77
N GLY A 270 -7.53 -22.29 9.66
CA GLY A 270 -7.28 -20.85 9.63
C GLY A 270 -5.83 -20.48 9.97
N LEU A 271 -5.64 -19.26 10.45
CA LEU A 271 -4.32 -18.70 10.73
C LEU A 271 -3.73 -19.26 12.03
N VAL A 272 -2.56 -19.88 11.91
CA VAL A 272 -1.71 -20.32 13.01
C VAL A 272 -0.49 -19.39 13.08
N TRP A 273 -0.37 -18.67 14.18
CA TRP A 273 0.69 -17.67 14.39
C TRP A 273 1.93 -18.29 15.07
N SER A 274 3.10 -17.80 14.69
CA SER A 274 4.40 -18.17 15.26
C SER A 274 5.35 -16.97 15.30
N ASN A 275 6.47 -17.10 16.03
CA ASN A 275 7.51 -16.06 16.14
C ASN A 275 6.96 -14.67 16.52
N GLN A 276 5.98 -14.63 17.41
CA GLN A 276 5.39 -13.39 17.87
C GLN A 276 6.40 -12.57 18.67
N ALA A 277 6.48 -11.27 18.39
CA ALA A 277 7.26 -10.33 19.17
C ALA A 277 6.43 -9.08 19.46
N ALA A 278 6.38 -8.69 20.74
CA ALA A 278 5.74 -7.45 21.14
C ALA A 278 6.50 -6.26 20.51
N PRO A 279 5.80 -5.22 20.03
CA PRO A 279 6.47 -4.02 19.56
C PRO A 279 7.31 -3.38 20.69
N PRO A 280 8.43 -2.71 20.38
CA PRO A 280 9.31 -2.10 21.38
C PRO A 280 8.66 -0.89 22.06
N THR A 281 9.07 -0.63 23.30
CA THR A 281 8.58 0.50 24.12
C THR A 281 9.21 1.84 23.75
N SER A 282 10.19 1.85 22.83
CA SER A 282 10.88 3.03 22.35
C SER A 282 11.31 2.82 20.91
N VAL A 283 10.95 3.74 20.02
CA VAL A 283 11.35 3.75 18.62
C VAL A 283 11.76 5.14 18.15
N THR A 284 12.68 5.15 17.20
CA THR A 284 13.12 6.32 16.43
C THR A 284 13.07 5.98 14.93
N ILE A 285 13.29 6.97 14.06
CA ILE A 285 13.45 6.75 12.62
C ILE A 285 14.46 5.62 12.37
N GLY A 286 14.12 4.73 11.44
CA GLY A 286 14.97 3.63 11.00
C GLY A 286 14.82 2.36 11.85
N ALA A 287 14.08 2.41 12.97
CA ALA A 287 13.73 1.21 13.71
C ALA A 287 12.90 0.26 12.83
N THR A 288 13.18 -1.03 12.90
CA THR A 288 12.46 -2.08 12.15
C THR A 288 12.27 -3.31 13.02
N GLY A 289 11.33 -4.18 12.65
CA GLY A 289 11.12 -5.44 13.34
C GLY A 289 10.10 -6.34 12.66
N THR A 290 9.85 -7.49 13.29
CA THR A 290 8.82 -8.46 12.89
C THR A 290 7.81 -8.56 14.02
N LEU A 291 6.52 -8.54 13.70
CA LEU A 291 5.43 -8.72 14.66
C LEU A 291 5.10 -10.20 14.85
N ALA A 292 4.98 -10.95 13.74
CA ALA A 292 4.71 -12.39 13.75
C ALA A 292 4.90 -13.00 12.35
N THR A 293 5.01 -14.33 12.31
CA THR A 293 4.82 -15.16 11.11
C THR A 293 3.55 -15.99 11.23
N TYR A 294 3.01 -16.47 10.12
CA TYR A 294 1.82 -17.32 10.14
C TYR A 294 1.82 -18.38 9.05
N VAL A 295 1.03 -19.43 9.27
CA VAL A 295 0.60 -20.40 8.26
C VAL A 295 -0.92 -20.44 8.25
N ASN A 296 -1.52 -20.36 7.07
CA ASN A 296 -2.96 -20.50 6.88
C ASN A 296 -3.31 -21.95 6.49
N TYR A 297 -4.05 -22.62 7.36
CA TYR A 297 -4.55 -23.96 7.15
C TYR A 297 -5.96 -23.94 6.58
N THR A 298 -6.20 -24.67 5.49
CA THR A 298 -7.51 -24.77 4.85
C THR A 298 -7.99 -26.22 4.78
N SER A 299 -9.29 -26.40 4.62
CA SER A 299 -9.88 -27.73 4.42
C SER A 299 -9.30 -28.37 3.17
N ASN A 300 -8.96 -29.66 3.24
CA ASN A 300 -8.53 -30.41 2.07
C ASN A 300 -9.73 -30.70 1.15
N PRO A 301 -9.78 -30.15 -0.07
CA PRO A 301 -10.92 -30.37 -0.97
C PRO A 301 -11.04 -31.81 -1.44
N LEU A 302 -9.94 -32.57 -1.46
CA LEU A 302 -9.91 -33.98 -1.85
C LEU A 302 -10.28 -34.92 -0.68
N ASN A 303 -10.18 -34.44 0.55
CA ASN A 303 -10.61 -35.16 1.74
C ASN A 303 -11.12 -34.20 2.82
N PRO A 304 -12.38 -33.73 2.71
CA PRO A 304 -12.96 -32.77 3.66
C PRO A 304 -13.11 -33.32 5.09
N SER A 305 -12.92 -34.61 5.31
CA SER A 305 -12.91 -35.21 6.66
C SER A 305 -11.49 -35.50 7.18
N GLY A 306 -10.47 -35.27 6.36
CA GLY A 306 -9.07 -35.58 6.67
C GLY A 306 -8.27 -34.40 7.23
N PRO A 307 -6.93 -34.52 7.23
CA PRO A 307 -6.03 -33.45 7.63
C PRO A 307 -6.24 -32.18 6.80
N THR A 308 -6.15 -31.03 7.45
CA THR A 308 -6.08 -29.73 6.77
C THR A 308 -4.78 -29.60 5.98
N ILE A 309 -4.78 -28.75 4.97
CA ILE A 309 -3.62 -28.45 4.13
C ILE A 309 -3.10 -27.05 4.47
N ARG A 310 -1.78 -26.88 4.37
CA ARG A 310 -1.15 -25.56 4.46
C ARG A 310 -1.25 -24.92 3.09
N ALA A 311 -2.05 -23.88 2.98
CA ALA A 311 -2.29 -23.22 1.70
C ALA A 311 -1.36 -22.03 1.49
N GLN A 312 -1.11 -21.27 2.56
CA GLN A 312 -0.37 -20.01 2.51
C GLN A 312 0.49 -19.87 3.76
N GLU A 313 1.56 -19.11 3.65
CA GLU A 313 2.31 -18.60 4.79
C GLU A 313 2.66 -17.15 4.60
N GLY A 314 3.10 -16.50 5.66
CA GLY A 314 3.43 -15.09 5.57
C GLY A 314 4.08 -14.52 6.82
N SER A 315 4.41 -13.24 6.71
CA SER A 315 5.06 -12.48 7.77
C SER A 315 4.51 -11.07 7.86
N ARG A 316 4.41 -10.60 9.11
CA ARG A 316 4.07 -9.22 9.43
C ARG A 316 5.30 -8.51 9.96
N THR A 317 5.85 -7.60 9.18
CA THR A 317 7.01 -6.78 9.53
C THR A 317 6.61 -5.33 9.73
N TRP A 318 7.50 -4.54 10.30
CA TRP A 318 7.28 -3.11 10.45
C TRP A 318 8.57 -2.29 10.35
N LYS A 319 8.42 -1.03 9.97
CA LYS A 319 9.48 -0.02 9.98
C LYS A 319 8.96 1.34 10.44
N ILE A 320 9.86 2.13 11.04
CA ILE A 320 9.60 3.48 11.49
C ILE A 320 10.29 4.48 10.57
N VAL A 321 9.53 5.44 10.07
CA VAL A 321 10.06 6.55 9.27
C VAL A 321 9.61 7.89 9.82
N ALA A 322 10.29 8.94 9.38
CA ALA A 322 10.00 10.31 9.79
C ALA A 322 8.59 10.71 9.34
N ASP A 323 7.91 11.51 10.17
CA ASP A 323 6.55 11.96 9.88
C ASP A 323 6.40 13.47 10.08
N THR A 324 6.27 13.93 11.32
CA THR A 324 6.29 15.35 11.69
C THR A 324 7.26 15.54 12.87
N PRO A 325 7.56 16.78 13.29
CA PRO A 325 8.41 17.01 14.47
C PRO A 325 7.90 16.35 15.76
N THR A 326 6.62 15.97 15.83
CA THR A 326 6.00 15.39 17.04
C THR A 326 5.43 13.98 16.83
N THR A 327 5.54 13.42 15.62
CA THR A 327 4.96 12.11 15.28
C THR A 327 5.93 11.25 14.48
N LEU A 328 5.65 9.95 14.39
CA LEU A 328 6.40 9.00 13.55
C LEU A 328 5.43 8.20 12.67
N LEU A 329 5.88 7.75 11.50
CA LEU A 329 5.13 6.81 10.67
C LEU A 329 5.51 5.38 11.05
N TYR A 330 4.52 4.60 11.46
CA TYR A 330 4.60 3.16 11.65
C TYR A 330 4.06 2.47 10.38
N ILE A 331 4.96 1.84 9.62
CA ILE A 331 4.62 1.15 8.38
C ILE A 331 4.63 -0.33 8.66
N ALA A 332 3.45 -0.94 8.71
CA ALA A 332 3.28 -2.38 8.83
C ALA A 332 3.20 -3.01 7.44
N THR A 333 3.89 -4.13 7.23
CA THR A 333 3.90 -4.85 5.96
C THR A 333 3.56 -6.32 6.20
N ASP A 334 2.50 -6.79 5.55
CA ASP A 334 2.06 -8.18 5.52
C ASP A 334 2.43 -8.78 4.15
N ILE A 335 3.28 -9.79 4.15
CA ILE A 335 3.67 -10.53 2.94
C ILE A 335 3.04 -11.91 3.04
N SER A 336 2.36 -12.34 1.98
CA SER A 336 1.71 -13.64 1.88
C SER A 336 2.22 -14.39 0.65
N GLU A 337 2.58 -15.65 0.86
CA GLU A 337 3.22 -16.55 -0.12
C GLU A 337 2.46 -17.89 -0.15
N ILE A 338 2.61 -18.61 -1.26
CA ILE A 338 2.16 -20.00 -1.34
C ILE A 338 3.03 -20.84 -0.40
N TYR A 339 2.39 -21.67 0.42
CA TYR A 339 3.11 -22.47 1.41
C TYR A 339 4.21 -23.33 0.77
N GLY A 340 5.44 -23.20 1.27
CA GLY A 340 6.59 -24.00 0.83
C GLY A 340 7.18 -23.59 -0.52
N THR A 341 6.82 -22.42 -1.04
CA THR A 341 7.43 -21.81 -2.23
C THR A 341 7.74 -20.34 -1.97
N ASP A 342 8.54 -19.72 -2.85
CA ASP A 342 8.80 -18.27 -2.80
C ASP A 342 7.78 -17.46 -3.66
N GLU A 343 6.65 -18.08 -4.04
CA GLU A 343 5.66 -17.43 -4.90
C GLU A 343 4.72 -16.53 -4.09
N LEU A 344 4.86 -15.21 -4.30
CA LEU A 344 4.04 -14.19 -3.66
C LEU A 344 2.58 -14.25 -4.11
N ILE A 345 1.67 -14.13 -3.15
CA ILE A 345 0.23 -13.97 -3.36
C ILE A 345 -0.13 -12.48 -3.28
N TYR A 346 0.33 -11.80 -2.22
CA TYR A 346 0.20 -10.37 -2.10
C TYR A 346 1.24 -9.77 -1.14
N THR A 347 1.44 -8.45 -1.26
CA THR A 347 2.05 -7.62 -0.22
C THR A 347 1.07 -6.53 0.18
N SER A 348 0.73 -6.44 1.46
CA SER A 348 -0.10 -5.37 2.01
C SER A 348 0.72 -4.46 2.91
N ILE A 349 0.67 -3.15 2.66
CA ILE A 349 1.45 -2.15 3.37
C ILE A 349 0.47 -1.15 3.99
N THR A 350 0.34 -1.18 5.32
CA THR A 350 -0.52 -0.26 6.05
C THR A 350 0.33 0.77 6.77
N ASN A 351 0.01 2.04 6.54
CA ASN A 351 0.71 3.17 7.14
C ASN A 351 -0.15 3.73 8.26
N TYR A 352 0.44 3.80 9.44
CA TYR A 352 -0.13 4.45 10.61
C TYR A 352 0.76 5.61 11.04
N ARG A 353 0.15 6.57 11.70
CA ARG A 353 0.86 7.56 12.50
C ARG A 353 0.90 7.11 13.95
N ILE A 354 2.08 7.14 14.55
CA ILE A 354 2.27 7.16 15.99
C ILE A 354 2.18 8.62 16.44
N ASN A 355 1.11 8.94 17.19
CA ASN A 355 0.88 10.28 17.70
C ASN A 355 1.75 10.56 18.93
N ALA A 356 1.92 11.85 19.27
CA ALA A 356 2.71 12.28 20.44
C ALA A 356 2.17 11.73 21.78
N ASN A 357 0.89 11.40 21.84
CA ASN A 357 0.24 10.75 22.99
C ASN A 357 0.34 9.20 22.97
N ASN A 358 1.17 8.64 22.09
CA ASN A 358 1.32 7.20 21.87
C ASN A 358 0.01 6.49 21.54
N THR A 359 -0.77 7.03 20.60
CA THR A 359 -1.88 6.31 19.94
C THR A 359 -1.55 6.08 18.46
N LEU A 360 -2.23 5.12 17.81
CA LEU A 360 -2.13 4.90 16.37
C LEU A 360 -3.32 5.50 15.63
N THR A 361 -3.03 6.20 14.54
CA THR A 361 -4.03 6.62 13.55
C THR A 361 -3.72 5.95 12.23
N ALA A 362 -4.65 5.18 11.67
CA ALA A 362 -4.50 4.60 10.34
C ALA A 362 -4.59 5.71 9.28
N LEU A 363 -3.65 5.75 8.34
CA LEU A 363 -3.59 6.78 7.31
C LEU A 363 -4.04 6.24 5.96
N TYR A 364 -3.35 5.22 5.47
CA TYR A 364 -3.63 4.59 4.19
C TYR A 364 -3.03 3.18 4.13
N LYS A 365 -3.53 2.39 3.20
CA LYS A 365 -3.06 1.04 2.90
C LYS A 365 -2.87 0.87 1.41
N GLU A 366 -1.89 0.07 1.06
CA GLU A 366 -1.61 -0.38 -0.28
C GLU A 366 -1.64 -1.91 -0.29
N VAL A 367 -2.28 -2.50 -1.28
CA VAL A 367 -2.27 -3.94 -1.53
C VAL A 367 -1.73 -4.16 -2.93
N GLN A 368 -0.65 -4.91 -3.02
CA GLN A 368 -0.03 -5.35 -4.25
C GLN A 368 -0.36 -6.83 -4.42
N ALA A 369 -1.35 -7.14 -5.24
CA ALA A 369 -1.85 -8.49 -5.49
C ALA A 369 -1.18 -9.07 -6.74
N THR A 370 -0.73 -10.32 -6.68
CA THR A 370 -0.09 -11.00 -7.81
C THR A 370 -1.13 -11.70 -8.71
N PRO A 371 -0.74 -12.22 -9.89
CA PRO A 371 -1.65 -12.97 -10.76
C PRO A 371 -2.31 -14.18 -10.06
N ILE A 372 -1.68 -14.73 -9.02
CA ILE A 372 -2.26 -15.80 -8.20
C ILE A 372 -3.51 -15.29 -7.48
N ALA A 373 -3.41 -14.14 -6.81
CA ALA A 373 -4.53 -13.54 -6.09
C ALA A 373 -5.61 -13.00 -7.03
N THR A 374 -5.23 -12.50 -8.20
CA THR A 374 -6.14 -11.83 -9.14
C THR A 374 -6.75 -12.76 -10.19
N SER A 375 -6.59 -14.08 -10.02
CA SER A 375 -7.08 -15.10 -10.97
C SER A 375 -6.57 -14.88 -12.40
N GLY A 376 -5.30 -14.54 -12.54
CA GLY A 376 -4.63 -14.35 -13.83
C GLY A 376 -4.78 -12.96 -14.45
N GLN A 377 -5.41 -11.99 -13.77
CA GLN A 377 -5.56 -10.61 -14.27
C GLN A 377 -4.26 -9.79 -14.22
N GLY A 378 -3.11 -10.43 -13.98
CA GLY A 378 -1.82 -9.74 -13.79
C GLY A 378 -1.62 -9.21 -12.38
N TYR A 379 -0.52 -8.49 -12.17
CA TYR A 379 -0.25 -7.79 -10.92
C TYR A 379 -1.16 -6.56 -10.81
N GLN A 380 -1.81 -6.41 -9.66
CA GLN A 380 -2.78 -5.36 -9.43
C GLN A 380 -2.50 -4.63 -8.13
N THR A 381 -2.84 -3.35 -8.12
CA THR A 381 -2.61 -2.51 -6.95
C THR A 381 -3.83 -1.75 -6.57
N ILE A 382 -4.13 -1.85 -5.30
CA ILE A 382 -5.29 -1.27 -4.66
C ILE A 382 -4.79 -0.38 -3.54
N TYR A 383 -5.40 0.80 -3.45
CA TYR A 383 -5.11 1.76 -2.41
C TYR A 383 -6.37 1.98 -1.59
N GLU A 384 -6.19 2.05 -0.29
CA GLU A 384 -7.23 2.46 0.66
C GLU A 384 -6.71 3.69 1.39
N THR A 385 -7.53 4.73 1.50
CA THR A 385 -7.21 5.92 2.29
C THR A 385 -8.25 6.15 3.34
N TYR A 386 -7.80 6.45 4.56
CA TYR A 386 -8.67 6.48 5.71
C TYR A 386 -9.00 7.92 6.11
N LYS A 387 -10.26 8.15 6.45
CA LYS A 387 -10.75 9.39 7.05
C LYS A 387 -10.21 9.45 8.48
N GLN A 388 -9.77 10.63 8.87
CA GLN A 388 -9.26 10.91 10.21
C GLN A 388 -10.31 11.59 11.07
#